data_AF-A0A933UDC6-F1
#
_entry.id   AF-A0A933UDC6-F1
#
_cell.length_a   1.000
_cell.length_b   1.000
_cell.length_c   1.000
_cell.angle_alpha   90.00
_cell.angle_beta   90.00
_cell.angle_gamma   90.00
#
_symmetry.space_group_name_H-M   'P 1'
#
loop_
_entity.id
_entity.type
_entity.pdbx_description
1 polymer ?
#
loop_
_entity_poly.entity_id
_entity_poly.type
_entity_poly.pdbx_seq_one_letter_code
_entity_poly.pdbx_strand_id
1 'polypeptide(L)' 'MRIELHPEADAEFAAQVEYYEDRQAGLGQRFYREVIGCLEWIAEHPTLPRLRKDHRRVNLKMFPFYIPYAVEGDLV' A
#
# COMPACT_ATOMS: atom_id res chain seq x y z
N MET A 1 3.84 -11.03 10.06
CA MET A 1 2.99 -11.18 8.87
C MET A 1 3.88 -11.12 7.65
N ARG A 2 3.68 -12.00 6.69
CA ARG A 2 4.27 -11.91 5.35
C ARG A 2 3.37 -11.03 4.50
N ILE A 3 3.95 -10.13 3.70
CA ILE A 3 3.20 -9.32 2.75
C ILE A 3 3.40 -9.90 1.36
N GLU A 4 2.32 -10.07 0.60
CA GLU A 4 2.37 -10.35 -0.83
C GLU A 4 1.51 -9.36 -1.61
N LEU A 5 2.13 -8.75 -2.62
CA LEU A 5 1.41 -7.91 -3.55
C LEU A 5 0.82 -8.76 -4.65
N HIS A 6 -0.49 -8.60 -4.90
CA HIS A 6 -1.08 -9.12 -6.12
C HIS A 6 -0.33 -8.54 -7.34
N PRO A 7 -0.10 -9.30 -8.43
CA PRO A 7 0.66 -8.80 -9.58
C PRO A 7 0.11 -7.50 -10.16
N GLU A 8 -1.22 -7.33 -10.16
CA GLU A 8 -1.86 -6.08 -10.60
C GLU A 8 -1.59 -4.92 -9.63
N ALA A 9 -1.50 -5.19 -8.32
CA ALA A 9 -1.20 -4.17 -7.32
C ALA A 9 0.28 -3.74 -7.39
N ASP A 10 1.19 -4.68 -7.64
CA ASP A 10 2.62 -4.37 -7.86
C ASP A 10 2.82 -3.55 -9.14
N ALA A 11 2.14 -3.93 -10.23
CA ALA A 11 2.17 -3.18 -11.49
C ALA A 11 1.56 -1.77 -11.35
N GLU A 12 0.40 -1.65 -10.66
CA GLU A 12 -0.20 -0.35 -10.37
C GLU A 12 0.74 0.51 -9.51
N PHE A 13 1.34 -0.07 -8.48
CA PHE A 13 2.28 0.63 -7.61
C PHE A 13 3.49 1.16 -8.38
N ALA A 14 4.13 0.32 -9.19
CA ALA A 14 5.26 0.73 -10.02
C ALA A 14 4.89 1.86 -10.99
N ALA A 15 3.74 1.74 -11.67
CA ALA A 15 3.24 2.78 -12.58
C ALA A 15 2.98 4.11 -11.86
N GLN A 16 2.46 4.09 -10.63
CA GLN A 16 2.25 5.31 -9.84
C GLN A 16 3.57 5.94 -9.36
N VAL A 17 4.58 5.12 -9.02
CA VAL A 17 5.92 5.63 -8.69
C VAL A 17 6.52 6.39 -9.87
N GLU A 18 6.48 5.79 -11.07
CA GLU A 18 6.95 6.41 -12.31
C GLU A 18 6.17 7.69 -12.63
N TYR A 19 4.84 7.62 -12.59
CA TYR A 19 3.96 8.76 -12.83
C TYR A 19 4.30 9.97 -11.94
N TYR A 20 4.51 9.73 -10.65
CA TYR A 20 4.82 10.81 -9.72
C TYR A 20 6.23 11.37 -9.92
N GLU A 21 7.20 10.54 -10.26
CA GLU A 21 8.57 10.98 -10.55
C GLU A 21 8.62 11.87 -11.79
N ASP A 22 7.91 11.49 -12.84
CA ASP A 22 7.81 12.27 -14.09
C ASP A 22 7.17 13.65 -13.87
N ARG A 23 6.23 13.76 -12.91
CA ARG A 23 5.57 15.02 -12.59
C ARG A 23 6.45 15.98 -11.80
N GLN A 24 7.28 15.45 -10.91
CA GLN A 24 8.21 16.24 -10.11
C GLN A 24 9.32 15.33 -9.59
N ALA A 25 10.56 15.72 -9.86
CA ALA A 25 11.74 15.02 -9.34
C ALA A 25 11.64 14.79 -7.82
N GLY A 26 11.83 13.54 -7.40
CA GLY A 26 11.75 13.05 -6.03
C GLY A 26 10.35 12.81 -5.50
N LEU A 27 9.27 13.11 -6.26
CA LEU A 27 7.90 12.85 -5.81
C LEU A 27 7.55 11.36 -5.89
N GLY A 28 8.06 10.62 -6.89
CA GLY A 28 7.91 9.17 -6.97
C GLY A 28 8.60 8.48 -5.81
N GLN A 29 9.80 8.93 -5.45
CA GLN A 29 10.50 8.43 -4.25
C GLN A 29 9.75 8.73 -2.94
N ARG A 30 9.03 9.86 -2.85
CA ARG A 30 8.17 10.14 -1.69
C ARG A 30 6.95 9.22 -1.66
N PHE A 31 6.32 8.98 -2.81
CA PHE A 31 5.20 8.05 -2.94
C PHE A 31 5.60 6.63 -2.55
N TYR A 32 6.71 6.13 -3.09
CA TYR A 32 7.26 4.82 -2.75
C TYR A 32 7.43 4.65 -1.23
N ARG A 33 8.10 5.61 -0.57
CA ARG A 33 8.33 5.55 0.88
C ARG A 33 7.04 5.56 1.69
N GLU A 34 6.04 6.34 1.28
CA GLU A 34 4.74 6.36 1.95
C GLU A 34 4.03 4.99 1.84
N VAL A 35 4.06 4.36 0.67
CA VAL A 35 3.46 3.03 0.46
C VAL A 35 4.19 1.98 1.28
N ILE A 36 5.52 1.94 1.25
CA ILE A 36 6.30 0.97 2.04
C ILE A 36 6.03 1.12 3.53
N GLY A 37 6.05 2.36 4.06
CA GLY A 37 5.76 2.58 5.48
C GLY A 37 4.32 2.20 5.87
N CYS A 38 3.37 2.33 4.94
CA CYS A 38 2.00 1.85 5.14
C CYS A 38 1.94 0.32 5.16
N LEU A 39 2.64 -0.36 4.26
CA LEU A 39 2.73 -1.82 4.21
C LEU A 39 3.39 -2.40 5.48
N GLU A 40 4.49 -1.81 5.95
CA GLU A 40 5.13 -2.17 7.22
C GLU A 40 4.17 -2.05 8.40
N TRP A 41 3.46 -0.93 8.49
CA TRP A 41 2.45 -0.72 9.54
C TRP A 41 1.30 -1.74 9.45
N ILE A 42 0.85 -2.08 8.23
CA ILE A 42 -0.16 -3.13 8.02
C ILE A 42 0.36 -4.48 8.52
N ALA A 43 1.63 -4.83 8.27
CA ALA A 43 2.21 -6.09 8.72
C ALA A 43 2.28 -6.20 10.25
N GLU A 44 2.50 -5.08 10.95
CA GLU A 44 2.51 -4.99 12.40
C GLU A 44 1.08 -5.00 13.00
N HIS A 45 0.10 -4.46 12.26
CA HIS A 45 -1.27 -4.25 12.74
C HIS A 45 -2.35 -4.73 11.74
N PRO A 46 -2.29 -5.99 11.26
CA PRO A 46 -3.10 -6.46 10.13
C PRO A 46 -4.61 -6.51 10.43
N THR A 47 -4.98 -6.59 11.70
CA THR A 47 -6.39 -6.72 12.13
C THR A 47 -6.97 -5.44 12.73
N LEU A 48 -6.15 -4.39 12.91
CA LEU A 48 -6.56 -3.12 13.53
C LEU A 48 -7.51 -2.33 12.62
N PRO A 49 -7.24 -2.15 11.30
CA PRO A 49 -8.20 -1.48 10.41
C PRO A 49 -9.49 -2.28 10.31
N ARG A 50 -10.64 -1.62 10.49
CA ARG A 50 -11.96 -2.27 10.46
C ARG A 50 -12.17 -3.10 9.20
N LEU A 51 -12.52 -4.38 9.37
CA LEU A 51 -12.96 -5.25 8.28
C LEU A 51 -14.26 -4.69 7.68
N ARG A 52 -14.29 -4.56 6.35
CA ARG A 52 -15.48 -4.16 5.59
C ARG A 52 -16.19 -5.41 5.10
N LYS A 53 -16.69 -5.43 3.85
CA LYS A 53 -17.34 -6.63 3.29
C LYS A 53 -16.38 -7.82 3.29
N ASP A 54 -15.24 -7.64 2.65
CA ASP A 54 -14.28 -8.70 2.32
C ASP A 54 -12.81 -8.27 2.52
N HIS A 55 -12.54 -6.98 2.58
CA HIS A 55 -11.19 -6.44 2.74
C HIS A 55 -11.09 -5.42 3.87
N ARG A 56 -9.85 -5.18 4.28
CA ARG A 56 -9.43 -4.06 5.13
C ARG A 56 -8.78 -3.01 4.24
N ARG A 57 -8.72 -1.76 4.72
CA ARG A 57 -8.02 -0.70 4.00
C ARG A 57 -7.35 0.29 4.93
N VAL A 58 -6.22 0.83 4.49
CA VAL A 58 -5.51 1.94 5.14
C VAL A 58 -5.31 3.06 4.12
N ASN A 59 -5.68 4.29 4.48
CA ASN A 59 -5.44 5.44 3.63
C ASN A 59 -3.99 5.90 3.79
N LEU A 60 -3.35 6.28 2.68
CA LEU A 60 -2.09 6.99 2.73
C LEU A 60 -2.31 8.40 3.30
N LYS A 61 -1.32 8.94 4.02
CA LYS A 61 -1.42 10.26 4.66
C LYS A 61 -1.10 11.37 3.66
N MET A 62 -0.10 11.13 2.81
CA MET A 62 0.46 12.15 1.93
C MET A 62 -0.10 12.13 0.50
N PHE A 63 -0.78 11.04 0.12
CA PHE A 63 -1.25 10.81 -1.23
C PHE A 63 -2.72 10.37 -1.23
N PRO A 64 -3.50 10.68 -2.27
CA PRO A 64 -4.94 10.42 -2.33
C PRO A 64 -5.26 8.95 -2.66
N PHE A 65 -4.58 8.01 -2.01
CA PHE A 65 -4.71 6.56 -2.23
C PHE A 65 -5.04 5.85 -0.92
N TYR A 66 -5.53 4.61 -1.05
CA TYR A 66 -5.62 3.66 0.06
C TYR A 66 -5.11 2.30 -0.41
N ILE A 67 -4.59 1.52 0.51
CA ILE A 67 -4.16 0.14 0.28
C ILE A 67 -5.28 -0.79 0.76
N PRO A 68 -6.05 -1.42 -0.14
CA PRO A 68 -6.92 -2.53 0.23
C PRO A 68 -6.09 -3.82 0.43
N TYR A 69 -6.44 -4.63 1.43
CA TYR A 69 -5.78 -5.91 1.69
C TYR A 69 -6.71 -6.90 2.40
N ALA A 70 -6.36 -8.18 2.34
CA ALA A 70 -6.99 -9.26 3.09
C ALA A 70 -5.99 -9.86 4.08
N VAL A 71 -6.44 -10.70 5.01
CA VAL A 71 -5.54 -11.40 5.93
C VAL A 71 -5.89 -12.88 5.86
N GLU A 72 -4.94 -13.70 5.44
CA GLU A 72 -5.07 -15.15 5.27
C GLU A 72 -4.01 -15.87 6.12
N GLY A 73 -4.35 -16.20 7.36
CA GLY A 73 -3.39 -16.81 8.28
C GLY A 73 -2.28 -15.83 8.68
N ASP A 74 -1.04 -16.09 8.24
CA ASP A 74 0.11 -15.20 8.45
C ASP A 74 0.42 -14.28 7.25
N LEU A 75 -0.39 -14.37 6.20
CA LEU A 75 -0.27 -13.62 4.96
C LEU A 75 -1.19 -12.41 4.96
N VAL A 76 -0.67 -11.30 4.45
CA VAL A 76 -1.37 -10.06 4.13
C VAL A 76 -1.20 -9.74 2.65
#